data_AF-A0A968HAD7-F1
#
_entry.id   AF-A0A968HAD7-F1
#
_cell.length_a   1.000
_cell.length_b   1.000
_cell.length_c   1.000
_cell.angle_alpha   90.00
_cell.angle_beta   90.00
_cell.angle_gamma   90.00
#
_symmetry.space_group_name_H-M   'P 1'
#
loop_
_entity.id
_entity.type
_entity.pdbx_description
1 polymer ?
#
loop_
_entity_poly.entity_id
_entity_poly.type
_entity_poly.pdbx_seq_one_letter_code
_entity_poly.pdbx_strand_id
1 'polypeptide(L)'
;MIDPVQEDCVKAGICEDDLKTVPGSRISLENSPVILSYIPPEAHWLKPIIHKKSWQLCYYSPMQRSPQADLLQTVSDYMENGFLENIIDMYRHDPTLYGLVSELIRDKRIRVRIGVTALMEELKKIDPDHVMLAQDHLLPLLDHADAVVRGDAANLVGIIGDRSVLPRMKKLLEDENPDVRTIAREVLQGIGSDPAQ
;
A
#
# COMPACT_ATOMS: atom_id res chain seq x y z
N MET A 1 38.99 -27.18 -15.70
CA MET A 1 38.05 -27.88 -16.59
C MET A 1 36.70 -27.73 -15.91
N ILE A 2 35.79 -27.04 -16.59
CA ILE A 2 34.66 -26.32 -16.02
C ILE A 2 33.54 -27.31 -15.65
N ASP A 3 32.96 -27.15 -14.47
CA ASP A 3 31.87 -27.96 -13.92
C ASP A 3 30.54 -27.59 -14.64
N PRO A 4 29.72 -28.53 -15.15
CA PRO A 4 28.62 -28.22 -16.07
C PRO A 4 27.41 -27.52 -15.42
N VAL A 5 27.47 -27.19 -14.12
CA VAL A 5 26.32 -26.62 -13.39
C VAL A 5 26.25 -25.08 -13.50
N GLN A 6 27.33 -24.42 -13.94
CA GLN A 6 27.39 -22.95 -13.99
C GLN A 6 26.73 -22.31 -15.23
N GLU A 7 26.28 -23.07 -16.23
CA GLU A 7 25.75 -22.47 -17.47
C GLU A 7 24.23 -22.24 -17.51
N ASP A 8 23.45 -22.77 -16.56
CA ASP A 8 21.98 -22.68 -16.64
C ASP A 8 21.34 -21.60 -15.75
N CYS A 9 22.02 -21.10 -14.71
CA CYS A 9 21.48 -20.00 -13.89
C CYS A 9 21.52 -18.64 -14.60
N VAL A 10 22.42 -18.44 -15.57
CA VAL A 10 22.56 -17.15 -16.29
C VAL A 10 21.49 -16.96 -17.38
N LYS A 11 20.79 -18.01 -17.82
CA LYS A 11 19.75 -17.90 -18.87
C LYS A 11 18.32 -17.62 -18.37
N ALA A 12 18.08 -17.67 -17.06
CA ALA A 12 16.77 -17.37 -16.48
C ALA A 12 16.66 -15.95 -15.87
N GLY A 13 17.75 -15.19 -15.81
CA GLY A 13 17.72 -13.81 -15.31
C GLY A 13 17.26 -13.65 -13.86
N ILE A 14 17.35 -14.71 -13.05
CA ILE A 14 17.02 -14.66 -11.61
C ILE A 14 18.34 -14.55 -10.86
N CYS A 15 18.55 -13.42 -10.18
CA CYS A 15 19.74 -13.24 -9.34
C CYS A 15 19.56 -13.98 -8.02
N GLU A 16 20.66 -14.49 -7.47
CA GLU A 16 20.70 -15.20 -6.17
C GLU A 16 20.15 -14.36 -5.00
N ASP A 17 20.14 -13.03 -5.15
CA ASP A 17 19.58 -12.09 -4.18
C ASP A 17 18.04 -12.02 -4.20
N ASP A 18 17.38 -12.43 -5.29
CA ASP A 18 15.92 -12.49 -5.40
C ASP A 18 15.32 -13.64 -4.58
N LEU A 19 16.11 -14.66 -4.25
CA LEU A 19 15.70 -15.81 -3.43
C LEU A 19 15.73 -15.51 -1.92
N LYS A 20 16.44 -14.46 -1.50
CA LYS A 20 16.57 -14.06 -0.09
C LYS A 20 15.42 -13.16 0.39
N THR A 21 14.59 -12.64 -0.51
CA THR A 21 13.53 -11.68 -0.18
C THR A 21 12.14 -12.29 -0.02
N VAL A 22 11.99 -13.59 -0.25
CA VAL A 22 10.74 -14.32 -0.02
C VAL A 22 10.58 -14.66 1.47
N PRO A 23 9.55 -14.15 2.18
CA PRO A 23 9.35 -14.46 3.59
C PRO A 23 9.10 -15.96 3.79
N GLY A 24 10.00 -16.65 4.50
CA GLY A 24 9.93 -18.09 4.73
C GLY A 24 10.97 -18.92 3.93
N SER A 25 11.79 -18.29 3.09
CA SER A 25 12.93 -18.99 2.50
C SER A 25 13.98 -19.30 3.58
N ARG A 26 14.26 -20.59 3.78
CA ARG A 26 15.46 -21.06 4.48
C ARG A 26 16.33 -21.77 3.46
N ILE A 27 17.51 -21.22 3.20
CA ILE A 27 18.58 -21.96 2.54
C ILE A 27 19.17 -22.88 3.62
N SER A 28 18.96 -24.19 3.51
CA SER A 28 19.65 -25.14 4.39
C SER A 28 21.11 -25.25 3.91
N LEU A 29 22.05 -24.86 4.76
CA LEU A 29 23.43 -25.28 4.63
C LEU A 29 23.45 -26.80 4.86
N GLU A 30 24.12 -27.53 3.98
CA GLU A 30 24.25 -29.00 3.93
C GLU A 30 23.07 -29.79 3.31
N ASN A 31 23.23 -30.08 2.02
CA ASN A 31 22.72 -31.28 1.31
C ASN A 31 21.26 -31.72 1.58
N SER A 32 20.29 -30.83 1.37
CA SER A 32 18.88 -31.23 1.19
C SER A 32 18.22 -30.48 0.04
N PRO A 33 17.23 -31.09 -0.66
CA PRO A 33 16.77 -30.64 -1.95
C PRO A 33 16.06 -29.28 -1.90
N VAL A 34 16.36 -28.45 -2.90
CA VAL A 34 15.67 -27.18 -3.17
C VAL A 34 14.25 -27.49 -3.60
N ILE A 35 13.25 -26.95 -2.88
CA ILE A 35 11.85 -27.06 -3.27
C ILE A 35 11.52 -25.91 -4.23
N LEU A 36 11.52 -26.20 -5.53
CA LEU A 36 10.97 -25.33 -6.56
C LEU A 36 9.46 -25.58 -6.66
N SER A 37 8.63 -24.66 -6.17
CA SER A 37 7.18 -24.74 -6.33
C SER A 37 6.72 -23.94 -7.56
N TYR A 38 6.39 -24.71 -8.61
CA TYR A 38 5.48 -24.40 -9.72
C TYR A 38 6.06 -23.89 -11.07
N ILE A 39 5.62 -24.56 -12.15
CA ILE A 39 5.81 -24.25 -13.57
C ILE A 39 4.42 -23.98 -14.17
N PRO A 40 4.17 -22.82 -14.82
CA PRO A 40 2.85 -22.45 -15.34
C PRO A 40 2.44 -23.22 -16.63
N PRO A 41 1.14 -23.20 -17.00
CA PRO A 41 0.57 -24.04 -18.06
C PRO A 41 1.06 -23.71 -19.48
N GLU A 42 1.64 -22.52 -19.70
CA GLU A 42 2.22 -22.14 -21.00
C GLU A 42 3.64 -22.70 -21.22
N ALA A 43 4.19 -23.44 -20.25
CA ALA A 43 5.52 -24.03 -20.33
C ALA A 43 5.52 -25.38 -21.08
N HIS A 44 5.14 -25.37 -22.36
CA HIS A 44 5.07 -26.56 -23.22
C HIS A 44 6.45 -27.20 -23.53
N TRP A 45 7.55 -26.57 -23.11
CA TRP A 45 8.93 -26.92 -23.44
C TRP A 45 9.65 -27.77 -22.36
N LEU A 46 8.99 -28.12 -21.27
CA LEU A 46 9.55 -29.00 -20.24
C LEU A 46 9.19 -30.46 -20.49
N LYS A 47 10.16 -31.25 -21.01
CA LYS A 47 10.03 -32.71 -21.04
C LYS A 47 10.25 -33.29 -19.64
N PRO A 48 9.44 -34.27 -19.19
CA PRO A 48 9.53 -34.76 -17.82
C PRO A 48 10.71 -35.72 -17.65
N ILE A 49 11.67 -35.38 -16.79
CA ILE A 49 12.61 -36.36 -16.26
C ILE A 49 11.93 -37.04 -15.07
N ILE A 50 11.39 -38.23 -15.34
CA ILE A 50 10.76 -39.09 -14.35
C ILE A 50 11.86 -39.73 -13.51
N HIS A 51 11.97 -39.40 -12.22
CA HIS A 51 12.57 -40.30 -11.24
C HIS A 51 11.67 -40.46 -10.01
N LYS A 52 11.36 -41.72 -9.74
CA LYS A 52 10.44 -42.23 -8.72
C LYS A 52 10.88 -41.81 -7.32
N LYS A 53 9.97 -41.18 -6.55
CA LYS A 53 9.41 -41.69 -5.28
C LYS A 53 8.58 -40.61 -4.59
N SER A 54 7.49 -41.05 -3.97
CA SER A 54 6.56 -40.31 -3.10
C SER A 54 5.78 -39.15 -3.74
N TRP A 55 4.58 -39.47 -4.23
CA TRP A 55 3.56 -38.49 -4.59
C TRP A 55 2.78 -38.10 -3.33
N GLN A 56 3.01 -36.89 -2.81
CA GLN A 56 1.99 -36.18 -2.04
C GLN A 56 1.38 -35.13 -2.98
N LEU A 57 0.08 -35.25 -3.24
CA LEU A 57 -0.69 -34.25 -3.96
C LEU A 57 -0.75 -32.97 -3.10
N CYS A 58 0.17 -32.03 -3.34
CA CYS A 58 0.01 -30.66 -2.88
C CYS A 58 -1.03 -29.99 -3.78
N TYR A 59 -2.25 -29.83 -3.28
CA TYR A 59 -3.24 -28.97 -3.93
C TYR A 59 -2.72 -27.52 -3.87
N TYR A 60 -2.49 -26.93 -5.04
CA TYR A 60 -2.25 -25.50 -5.19
C TYR A 60 -3.56 -24.78 -4.88
N SER A 61 -3.71 -24.26 -3.64
CA SER A 61 -4.67 -23.18 -3.43
C SER A 61 -4.07 -21.94 -4.09
N PRO A 62 -4.77 -21.28 -5.04
CA PRO A 62 -4.30 -19.99 -5.55
C PRO A 62 -4.05 -19.10 -4.33
N MET A 63 -2.87 -18.49 -4.26
CA MET A 63 -2.45 -17.60 -3.19
C MET A 63 -3.59 -16.64 -2.88
N GLN A 64 -4.38 -16.96 -1.85
CA GLN A 64 -5.55 -16.19 -1.48
C GLN A 64 -5.01 -14.89 -0.93
N ARG A 65 -5.04 -13.82 -1.73
CA ARG A 65 -4.83 -12.48 -1.20
C ARG A 65 -5.84 -12.29 -0.07
N SER A 66 -5.42 -11.61 0.99
CA SER A 66 -6.37 -11.34 2.06
C SER A 66 -7.54 -10.55 1.48
N PRO A 67 -8.78 -10.77 1.96
CA PRO A 67 -9.94 -10.00 1.50
C PRO A 67 -9.71 -8.48 1.57
N GLN A 68 -8.89 -8.02 2.52
CA GLN A 68 -8.49 -6.62 2.67
C GLN A 68 -7.57 -6.12 1.54
N ALA A 69 -6.62 -6.94 1.08
CA ALA A 69 -5.73 -6.57 -0.03
C ALA A 69 -6.49 -6.47 -1.36
N ASP A 70 -7.49 -7.33 -1.55
CA ASP A 70 -8.36 -7.29 -2.72
C ASP A 70 -9.27 -6.05 -2.71
N LEU A 71 -9.76 -5.66 -1.53
CA LEU A 71 -10.55 -4.45 -1.36
C LEU A 71 -9.75 -3.17 -1.62
N LEU A 72 -8.53 -3.06 -1.06
CA LEU A 72 -7.65 -1.92 -1.31
C LEU A 72 -7.36 -1.76 -2.80
N GLN A 73 -7.02 -2.86 -3.49
CA GLN A 73 -6.78 -2.84 -4.93
C GLN A 73 -8.03 -2.36 -5.70
N THR A 74 -9.21 -2.87 -5.34
CA THR A 74 -10.48 -2.49 -5.98
C THR A 74 -10.74 -0.98 -5.81
N VAL A 75 -10.59 -0.46 -4.59
CA VAL A 75 -10.79 0.98 -4.32
C VAL A 75 -9.77 1.81 -5.08
N SER A 76 -8.48 1.43 -5.10
CA SER A 76 -7.48 2.16 -5.87
C SER A 76 -7.74 2.13 -7.38
N ASP A 77 -8.22 1.01 -7.93
CA ASP A 77 -8.56 0.93 -9.34
C ASP A 77 -9.79 1.78 -9.68
N TYR A 78 -10.76 1.88 -8.76
CA TYR A 78 -11.89 2.78 -8.92
C TYR A 78 -11.45 4.25 -8.88
N MET A 79 -10.50 4.60 -8.00
CA MET A 79 -9.90 5.94 -7.96
C MET A 79 -9.21 6.29 -9.28
N GLU A 80 -8.43 5.36 -9.83
CA GLU A 80 -7.71 5.56 -11.10
C GLU A 80 -8.68 5.79 -12.27
N ASN A 81 -9.83 5.12 -12.26
CA ASN A 81 -10.83 5.24 -13.32
C ASN A 81 -11.87 6.35 -13.08
N GLY A 82 -11.81 7.05 -11.94
CA GLY A 82 -12.70 8.18 -11.63
C GLY A 82 -14.08 7.79 -11.12
N PHE A 83 -14.26 6.57 -10.59
CA PHE A 83 -15.52 6.11 -10.01
C PHE A 83 -15.71 6.57 -8.55
N LEU A 84 -15.55 7.88 -8.31
CA LEU A 84 -15.54 8.45 -6.96
C LEU A 84 -16.88 8.26 -6.22
N GLU A 85 -18.01 8.41 -6.93
CA GLU A 85 -19.35 8.23 -6.36
C GLU A 85 -19.55 6.83 -5.76
N ASN A 86 -19.10 5.79 -6.48
CA ASN A 86 -19.17 4.41 -6.01
C ASN A 86 -18.35 4.21 -4.73
N ILE A 87 -17.18 4.86 -4.63
CA ILE A 87 -16.31 4.77 -3.46
C ILE A 87 -16.94 5.51 -2.28
N ILE A 88 -17.50 6.69 -2.50
CA ILE A 88 -18.24 7.43 -1.47
C ILE A 88 -19.36 6.55 -0.90
N ASP A 89 -20.15 5.90 -1.76
CA ASP A 89 -21.19 4.99 -1.31
C ASP A 89 -20.64 3.81 -0.51
N MET A 90 -19.48 3.24 -0.87
CA MET A 90 -18.85 2.20 -0.05
C MET A 90 -18.50 2.70 1.36
N TYR A 91 -17.87 3.86 1.47
CA TYR A 91 -17.46 4.45 2.76
C TYR A 91 -18.65 4.81 3.65
N ARG A 92 -19.76 5.25 3.06
CA ARG A 92 -21.01 5.53 3.78
C ARG A 92 -21.64 4.28 4.41
N HIS A 93 -21.44 3.11 3.82
CA HIS A 93 -22.00 1.86 4.33
C HIS A 93 -21.04 1.12 5.25
N ASP A 94 -19.74 1.34 5.11
CA ASP A 94 -18.71 0.67 5.91
C ASP A 94 -17.67 1.68 6.45
N PRO A 95 -17.87 2.19 7.68
CA PRO A 95 -16.91 3.08 8.34
C PRO A 95 -15.53 2.46 8.61
N THR A 96 -15.34 1.15 8.47
CA THR A 96 -14.02 0.54 8.63
C THR A 96 -13.06 0.91 7.48
N LEU A 97 -13.61 1.38 6.35
CA LEU A 97 -12.83 1.77 5.17
C LEU A 97 -12.03 3.05 5.37
N TYR A 98 -12.36 3.87 6.37
CA TYR A 98 -11.56 5.07 6.71
C TYR A 98 -10.12 4.72 7.07
N GLY A 99 -9.83 3.50 7.54
CA GLY A 99 -8.46 3.03 7.76
C GLY A 99 -7.65 2.86 6.47
N LEU A 100 -8.32 2.57 5.34
CA LEU A 100 -7.67 2.40 4.03
C LEU A 100 -7.09 3.71 3.48
N VAL A 101 -7.58 4.86 3.93
CA VAL A 101 -7.11 6.19 3.50
C VAL A 101 -5.59 6.30 3.64
N SER A 102 -5.05 5.77 4.74
CA SER A 102 -3.60 5.77 4.98
C SER A 102 -2.82 4.94 3.95
N GLU A 103 -3.37 3.84 3.45
CA GLU A 103 -2.76 3.00 2.41
C GLU A 103 -2.91 3.64 1.02
N LEU A 104 -4.05 4.26 0.74
CA LEU A 104 -4.34 4.90 -0.55
C LEU A 104 -3.43 6.10 -0.83
N ILE A 105 -3.07 6.90 0.18
CA ILE A 105 -2.10 8.00 0.01
C ILE A 105 -0.66 7.52 -0.21
N ARG A 106 -0.38 6.24 0.03
CA ARG A 106 0.91 5.59 -0.29
C ARG A 106 0.88 4.91 -1.65
N ASP A 107 -0.23 4.94 -2.38
CA ASP A 107 -0.31 4.37 -3.71
C ASP A 107 0.64 5.11 -4.67
N LYS A 108 1.37 4.36 -5.49
CA LYS A 108 2.32 4.91 -6.46
C LYS A 108 1.66 5.80 -7.51
N ARG A 109 0.38 5.57 -7.81
CA ARG A 109 -0.39 6.30 -8.82
C ARG A 109 -0.82 7.66 -8.26
N ILE A 110 -0.39 8.72 -8.92
CA ILE A 110 -0.74 10.09 -8.51
C ILE A 110 -2.25 10.35 -8.54
N ARG A 111 -2.97 9.77 -9.50
CA ARG A 111 -4.42 9.93 -9.62
C ARG A 111 -5.16 9.31 -8.44
N VAL A 112 -4.70 8.17 -7.94
CA VAL A 112 -5.24 7.57 -6.71
C VAL A 112 -5.08 8.52 -5.54
N ARG A 113 -3.87 9.06 -5.31
CA ARG A 113 -3.61 9.99 -4.20
C ARG A 113 -4.45 11.27 -4.28
N ILE A 114 -4.58 11.87 -5.47
CA ILE A 114 -5.46 13.04 -5.69
C ILE A 114 -6.93 12.68 -5.41
N GLY A 115 -7.36 11.49 -5.85
CA GLY A 115 -8.71 10.97 -5.61
C GLY A 115 -9.02 10.82 -4.11
N VAL A 116 -8.03 10.47 -3.27
CA VAL A 116 -8.22 10.41 -1.82
C VAL A 116 -8.53 11.78 -1.22
N THR A 117 -7.86 12.83 -1.67
CA THR A 117 -8.18 14.20 -1.22
C THR A 117 -9.62 14.56 -1.56
N ALA A 118 -10.05 14.35 -2.80
CA ALA A 118 -11.42 14.61 -3.23
C ALA A 118 -12.44 13.74 -2.46
N LEU A 119 -12.12 12.47 -2.22
CA LEU A 119 -12.95 11.57 -1.40
C LEU A 119 -13.15 12.15 -0.01
N MET A 120 -12.09 12.56 0.67
CA MET A 120 -12.17 13.05 2.05
C MET A 120 -12.91 14.40 2.15
N GLU A 121 -12.79 15.27 1.15
CA GLU A 121 -13.57 16.51 1.08
C GLU A 121 -15.07 16.26 0.94
N GLU A 122 -15.46 15.30 0.10
CA GLU A 122 -16.87 14.92 -0.06
C GLU A 122 -17.41 14.18 1.18
N LEU A 123 -16.64 13.24 1.73
CA LEU A 123 -17.02 12.53 2.96
C LEU A 123 -17.17 13.48 4.14
N LYS A 124 -16.36 14.54 4.25
CA LYS A 124 -16.54 15.58 5.28
C LYS A 124 -17.91 16.25 5.21
N LYS A 125 -18.44 16.47 3.99
CA LYS A 125 -19.75 17.11 3.80
C LYS A 125 -20.91 16.15 4.11
N ILE A 126 -20.73 14.87 3.79
CA ILE A 126 -21.80 13.86 3.82
C ILE A 126 -21.87 13.16 5.19
N ASP A 127 -20.71 12.88 5.80
CA ASP A 127 -20.57 12.10 7.03
C ASP A 127 -19.41 12.63 7.90
N PRO A 128 -19.56 13.82 8.49
CA PRO A 128 -18.52 14.44 9.31
C PRO A 128 -18.16 13.63 10.56
N ASP A 129 -19.10 12.82 11.08
CA ASP A 129 -18.92 12.07 12.33
C ASP A 129 -17.88 10.95 12.16
N HIS A 130 -17.91 10.22 11.04
CA HIS A 130 -16.98 9.10 10.79
C HIS A 130 -15.65 9.52 10.17
N VAL A 131 -15.55 10.72 9.59
CA VAL A 131 -14.30 11.24 9.01
C VAL A 131 -13.16 11.32 10.03
N MET A 132 -13.48 11.46 11.31
CA MET A 132 -12.49 11.43 12.39
C MET A 132 -11.78 10.08 12.52
N LEU A 133 -12.40 8.97 12.09
CA LEU A 133 -11.79 7.63 12.15
C LEU A 133 -10.52 7.52 11.29
N ALA A 134 -10.39 8.31 10.23
CA ALA A 134 -9.19 8.33 9.41
C ALA A 134 -7.99 8.96 10.15
N GLN A 135 -8.22 9.80 11.15
CA GLN A 135 -7.18 10.58 11.81
C GLN A 135 -6.14 9.69 12.51
N ASP A 136 -6.58 8.64 13.20
CA ASP A 136 -5.69 7.71 13.92
C ASP A 136 -4.71 7.00 12.98
N HIS A 137 -5.10 6.80 11.72
CA HIS A 137 -4.26 6.18 10.70
C HIS A 137 -3.37 7.19 9.96
N LEU A 138 -3.74 8.47 9.94
CA LEU A 138 -3.01 9.53 9.25
C LEU A 138 -1.95 10.20 10.12
N LEU A 139 -2.19 10.36 11.42
CA LEU A 139 -1.26 11.04 12.33
C LEU A 139 0.15 10.42 12.34
N PRO A 140 0.35 9.09 12.29
CA PRO A 140 1.68 8.50 12.19
C PRO A 140 2.42 8.85 10.89
N LEU A 141 1.69 9.12 9.81
CA LEU A 141 2.26 9.42 8.50
C LEU A 141 2.81 10.85 8.38
N LEU A 142 2.51 11.72 9.36
CA LEU A 142 3.13 13.05 9.44
C LEU A 142 4.64 12.98 9.71
N ASP A 143 5.15 11.87 10.22
CA ASP A 143 6.58 11.62 10.45
C ASP A 143 7.15 10.62 9.42
N HIS A 144 6.45 10.36 8.30
CA HIS A 144 6.88 9.40 7.27
C HIS A 144 8.17 9.85 6.54
N ALA A 145 8.97 8.91 6.03
CA ALA A 145 10.24 9.25 5.37
C ALA A 145 10.05 9.99 4.02
N ASP A 146 9.03 9.60 3.26
CA ASP A 146 8.64 10.26 2.01
C ASP A 146 7.87 11.55 2.28
N ALA A 147 8.40 12.68 1.81
CA ALA A 147 7.79 14.00 1.96
C ALA A 147 6.44 14.13 1.24
N VAL A 148 6.21 13.40 0.15
CA VAL A 148 4.89 13.39 -0.53
C VAL A 148 3.85 12.79 0.39
N VAL A 149 4.15 11.65 1.01
CA VAL A 149 3.25 11.00 1.97
C VAL A 149 3.03 11.87 3.20
N ARG A 150 4.07 12.53 3.72
CA ARG A 150 3.92 13.51 4.82
C ARG A 150 2.99 14.66 4.44
N GLY A 151 3.18 15.23 3.25
CA GLY A 151 2.37 16.32 2.72
C GLY A 151 0.90 15.92 2.53
N ASP A 152 0.65 14.77 1.90
CA ASP A 152 -0.70 14.24 1.71
C ASP A 152 -1.38 13.96 3.06
N ALA A 153 -0.68 13.34 4.02
CA ALA A 153 -1.20 13.13 5.36
C ALA A 153 -1.54 14.45 6.07
N ALA A 154 -0.65 15.46 5.98
CA ALA A 154 -0.87 16.79 6.55
C ALA A 154 -2.10 17.48 5.93
N ASN A 155 -2.27 17.37 4.62
CA ASN A 155 -3.43 17.91 3.91
C ASN A 155 -4.73 17.24 4.37
N LEU A 156 -4.76 15.91 4.44
CA LEU A 156 -5.95 15.17 4.84
C LEU A 156 -6.36 15.43 6.29
N VAL A 157 -5.41 15.54 7.23
CA VAL A 157 -5.76 15.94 8.61
C VAL A 157 -6.27 17.37 8.71
N GLY A 158 -5.84 18.25 7.79
CA GLY A 158 -6.42 19.58 7.64
C GLY A 158 -7.85 19.56 7.11
N ILE A 159 -8.16 18.66 6.17
CA ILE A 159 -9.53 18.42 5.71
C ILE A 159 -10.39 17.91 6.86
N ILE A 160 -9.92 16.94 7.65
CA ILE A 160 -10.59 16.47 8.87
C ILE A 160 -10.93 17.66 9.79
N GLY A 161 -9.95 18.53 10.04
CA GLY A 161 -10.16 19.82 10.72
C GLY A 161 -10.14 19.76 12.25
N ASP A 162 -9.75 18.64 12.84
CA ASP A 162 -9.62 18.52 14.29
C ASP A 162 -8.49 19.40 14.83
N ARG A 163 -8.81 20.31 15.77
CA ARG A 163 -7.84 21.21 16.41
C ARG A 163 -6.76 20.47 17.21
N SER A 164 -6.97 19.20 17.56
CA SER A 164 -5.94 18.41 18.25
C SER A 164 -4.66 18.23 17.42
N VAL A 165 -4.73 18.39 16.08
CA VAL A 165 -3.58 18.26 15.18
C VAL A 165 -2.68 19.50 15.13
N LEU A 166 -3.12 20.64 15.71
CA LEU A 166 -2.38 21.91 15.68
C LEU A 166 -0.93 21.79 16.18
N PRO A 167 -0.60 21.07 17.28
CA PRO A 167 0.78 20.88 17.71
C PRO A 167 1.63 20.11 16.68
N ARG A 168 1.04 19.11 16.02
CA ARG A 168 1.71 18.33 14.96
C ARG A 168 1.95 19.19 13.72
N MET A 169 0.98 20.01 13.32
CA MET A 169 1.13 20.94 12.20
C MET A 169 2.19 22.01 12.46
N LYS A 170 2.29 22.52 13.70
CA LYS A 170 3.36 23.46 14.08
C LYS A 170 4.75 22.86 13.91
N LYS A 171 4.94 21.57 14.21
CA LYS A 171 6.21 20.86 13.97
C LYS A 171 6.54 20.82 12.47
N LEU A 172 5.56 20.59 11.61
CA LEU A 172 5.75 20.54 10.16
C LEU A 172 6.10 21.90 9.52
N LEU A 173 5.94 23.02 10.23
CA LEU A 173 6.45 24.31 9.77
C LEU A 173 7.98 24.34 9.62
N GLU A 174 8.67 23.42 10.30
CA GLU A 174 10.12 23.26 10.27
C GLU A 174 10.55 22.03 9.44
N ASP A 175 9.63 21.40 8.69
CA ASP A 175 9.94 20.25 7.84
C ASP A 175 11.03 20.59 6.82
N GLU A 176 11.89 19.63 6.48
CA GLU A 176 12.94 19.80 5.47
C GLU A 176 12.38 20.15 4.09
N ASN A 177 11.19 19.62 3.76
CA ASN A 177 10.56 19.80 2.47
C ASN A 177 9.71 21.09 2.42
N PRO A 178 9.95 22.00 1.47
CA PRO A 178 9.22 23.27 1.36
C PRO A 178 7.71 23.13 1.10
N ASP A 179 7.30 22.08 0.40
CA ASP A 179 5.89 21.82 0.08
C ASP A 179 5.14 21.39 1.35
N VAL A 180 5.75 20.50 2.15
CA VAL A 180 5.20 20.09 3.46
C VAL A 180 5.06 21.30 4.39
N ARG A 181 6.06 22.18 4.45
CA ARG A 181 5.96 23.43 5.23
C ARG A 181 4.82 24.33 4.75
N THR A 182 4.51 24.32 3.45
CA THR A 182 3.45 25.14 2.86
C THR A 182 2.08 24.60 3.21
N ILE A 183 1.88 23.29 3.05
CA ILE A 183 0.66 22.60 3.48
C ILE A 183 0.41 22.84 4.97
N ALA A 184 1.44 22.70 5.82
CA ALA A 184 1.30 22.95 7.25
C ALA A 184 0.83 24.38 7.58
N ARG A 185 1.31 25.40 6.85
CA ARG A 185 0.85 26.78 7.01
C ARG A 185 -0.61 26.94 6.60
N GLU A 186 -0.99 26.37 5.46
CA GLU A 186 -2.37 26.43 4.95
C GLU A 186 -3.35 25.76 5.91
N VAL A 187 -3.01 24.57 6.42
CA VAL A 187 -3.83 23.86 7.41
C VAL A 187 -3.97 24.64 8.70
N LEU A 188 -2.88 25.23 9.22
CA LEU A 188 -2.93 26.06 10.43
C LEU A 188 -3.81 27.31 10.23
N GLN A 189 -3.76 27.93 9.05
CA GLN A 189 -4.62 29.07 8.71
C GLN A 189 -6.09 28.64 8.60
N GLY A 190 -6.36 27.51 7.93
CA GLY A 190 -7.70 26.96 7.75
C GLY A 190 -8.38 26.62 9.09
N ILE A 191 -7.73 25.81 9.92
CA ILE A 191 -8.27 25.42 11.24
C ILE A 191 -8.35 26.64 12.19
N GLY A 192 -7.41 27.58 12.09
CA GLY A 192 -7.39 28.78 12.92
C GLY A 192 -8.47 29.82 12.57
N SER A 193 -8.98 29.80 11.33
CA SER A 193 -9.98 30.75 10.83
C SER A 193 -11.42 30.27 10.93
N ASP A 194 -11.64 29.03 11.37
CA ASP A 194 -12.96 28.51 11.74
C ASP A 194 -13.17 28.62 13.27
N PRO A 195 -13.85 29.68 13.76
CA PRO A 195 -14.20 29.82 15.17
C PRO A 195 -15.42 28.98 15.59
N ALA A 196 -16.05 28.22 14.69
CA ALA A 196 -17.34 27.57 14.92
C ALA A 196 -17.25 26.06 15.32
N GLN A 197 -16.07 25.58 15.68
CA GLN A 197 -15.84 24.21 16.21
C GLN A 197 -15.17 24.22 17.58
#